data_AF-A0AAV9NMI9-F1
#
_entry.id   AF-A0AAV9NMI9-F1
#
_cell.length_a   1.000
_cell.length_b   1.000
_cell.length_c   1.000
_cell.angle_alpha   90.00
_cell.angle_beta   90.00
_cell.angle_gamma   90.00
#
_symmetry.space_group_name_H-M   'P 1'
#
loop_
_entity.id
_entity.type
_entity.pdbx_description
1 polymer ?
#
loop_
_entity_poly.entity_id
_entity_poly.type
_entity_poly.pdbx_seq_one_letter_code
_entity_poly.pdbx_strand_id
1 'polypeptide(L)'
;MSTENAKLSLLRRHRLLAPSAAVLVSPICLGGMNFGDAWKSKLGECNKDTTFEILDYFYQMGGNFIDTSNNYQAEQSEAWIGEWMAKYPHRRDEMVIATKYAEDWKTYTGPHLLQSNYGGNSAKSLHISVEASLKKFQTTYLDLLYVHFWDYTASVEEVMTSLNILVNQGKVLYLGISNTPAWIVVKCNEFARRHGMRGFCVYQGRWSAADRDMERDILPMCKAEGMAVAPWGALGGGYFKSPTRSQTDDQGRTLTSLVVGREEALSIVLDKIAKARGTLITSVAFAYIMQKAPYVFPICGGRKISHLKGNIEALELELSTEEIDEIEAAYPFDVGFPLNVINGPKPPLVPQDNMQTAVRGKFDYVEGPKPISLSRTKGPSL
;
A
#
# COMPACT_ATOMS: atom_id res chain seq x y z
N MET A 1 -27.73 -5.71 0.88
CA MET A 1 -27.67 -4.53 -0.01
C MET A 1 -28.10 -4.97 -1.40
N SER A 2 -28.90 -4.19 -2.12
CA SER A 2 -29.31 -4.54 -3.49
C SER A 2 -28.08 -4.58 -4.42
N THR A 3 -28.10 -5.46 -5.43
CA THR A 3 -27.09 -5.58 -6.49
C THR A 3 -26.85 -4.27 -7.26
N GLU A 4 -27.77 -3.32 -7.15
CA GLU A 4 -27.73 -2.00 -7.75
C GLU A 4 -26.69 -1.07 -7.09
N ASN A 5 -26.58 -1.09 -5.75
CA ASN A 5 -25.58 -0.28 -5.02
C ASN A 5 -24.14 -0.75 -5.31
N ALA A 6 -23.93 -2.04 -5.59
CA ALA A 6 -22.62 -2.59 -5.97
C ALA A 6 -22.15 -2.10 -7.36
N LYS A 7 -23.08 -1.82 -8.29
CA LYS A 7 -22.76 -1.28 -9.62
C LYS A 7 -22.29 0.18 -9.58
N LEU A 8 -22.64 0.91 -8.52
CA LEU A 8 -22.31 2.33 -8.34
C LEU A 8 -21.08 2.60 -7.46
N SER A 9 -20.51 1.56 -6.83
CA SER A 9 -19.36 1.72 -5.94
C SER A 9 -18.12 2.21 -6.70
N LEU A 10 -17.50 3.30 -6.22
CA LEU A 10 -16.22 3.80 -6.77
C LEU A 10 -15.07 2.79 -6.64
N LEU A 11 -15.18 1.80 -5.74
CA LEU A 11 -14.19 0.73 -5.61
C LEU A 11 -14.14 -0.16 -6.87
N ARG A 12 -15.23 -0.24 -7.64
CA ARG A 12 -15.29 -0.96 -8.93
C ARG A 12 -14.59 -0.22 -10.06
N ARG A 13 -14.22 1.06 -9.88
CA ARG A 13 -13.46 1.82 -10.88
C ARG A 13 -11.99 1.41 -10.83
N HIS A 14 -11.71 0.24 -11.39
CA HIS A 14 -10.35 -0.30 -11.45
C HIS A 14 -9.43 0.57 -12.30
N ARG A 15 -8.15 0.57 -11.95
CA ARG A 15 -7.09 1.35 -12.58
C ARG A 15 -5.93 0.45 -12.94
N LEU A 16 -5.18 0.84 -13.98
CA LEU A 16 -3.88 0.25 -14.25
C LEU A 16 -3.00 0.36 -13.00
N LEU A 17 -2.40 -0.75 -12.59
CA LEU A 17 -1.52 -0.78 -11.42
C LEU A 17 -0.35 0.18 -11.60
N ALA A 18 0.41 0.06 -12.68
CA ALA A 18 1.56 0.93 -12.95
C ALA A 18 1.75 1.13 -14.47
N PRO A 19 2.51 2.14 -14.91
CA PRO A 19 2.98 2.21 -16.30
C PRO A 19 3.65 0.92 -16.80
N SER A 20 4.36 0.23 -15.90
CA SER A 20 5.03 -1.05 -16.15
C SER A 20 4.18 -2.30 -15.90
N ALA A 21 2.92 -2.15 -15.46
CA ALA A 21 2.02 -3.26 -15.11
C ALA A 21 0.55 -2.93 -15.43
N ALA A 22 0.03 -3.53 -16.50
CA ALA A 22 -1.31 -3.24 -17.02
C ALA A 22 -2.46 -3.97 -16.28
N VAL A 23 -2.16 -4.77 -15.25
CA VAL A 23 -3.20 -5.41 -14.42
C VAL A 23 -4.09 -4.35 -13.79
N LEU A 24 -5.41 -4.60 -13.83
CA LEU A 24 -6.42 -3.69 -13.31
C LEU A 24 -6.72 -4.02 -11.85
N VAL A 25 -6.54 -3.03 -10.98
CA VAL A 25 -6.76 -3.16 -9.54
C VAL A 25 -7.75 -2.11 -9.04
N SER A 26 -8.51 -2.46 -8.01
CA SER A 26 -9.36 -1.52 -7.27
C SER A 26 -8.51 -0.38 -6.70
N PRO A 27 -9.06 0.85 -6.59
CA PRO A 27 -8.32 2.03 -6.13
C PRO A 27 -7.84 1.91 -4.67
N ILE A 28 -8.38 0.96 -3.92
CA ILE A 28 -7.96 0.59 -2.56
C ILE A 28 -7.50 -0.87 -2.60
N CYS A 29 -6.40 -1.15 -1.89
CA CYS A 29 -5.93 -2.49 -1.62
C CYS A 29 -6.41 -2.94 -0.22
N LEU A 30 -6.99 -4.14 -0.10
CA LEU A 30 -7.40 -4.68 1.19
C LEU A 30 -6.24 -5.43 1.85
N GLY A 31 -5.79 -4.95 3.01
CA GLY A 31 -4.71 -5.53 3.78
C GLY A 31 -5.17 -6.64 4.74
N GLY A 32 -4.56 -7.81 4.61
CA GLY A 32 -4.84 -9.03 5.35
C GLY A 32 -4.08 -9.20 6.66
N MET A 33 -3.28 -8.22 7.12
CA MET A 33 -2.51 -8.32 8.37
C MET A 33 -3.39 -8.63 9.60
N ASN A 34 -4.66 -8.20 9.58
CA ASN A 34 -5.59 -8.49 10.66
C ASN A 34 -6.25 -9.87 10.56
N PHE A 35 -6.21 -10.55 9.42
CA PHE A 35 -6.99 -11.77 9.17
C PHE A 35 -6.34 -12.97 9.87
N GLY A 36 -6.79 -13.22 11.08
CA GLY A 36 -6.23 -14.22 11.97
C GLY A 36 -6.53 -13.94 13.44
N ASP A 37 -6.34 -14.95 14.28
CA ASP A 37 -6.47 -14.84 15.74
C ASP A 37 -5.13 -14.96 16.47
N ALA A 38 -4.05 -15.38 15.79
CA ALA A 38 -2.74 -15.58 16.38
C ALA A 38 -2.14 -14.31 17.02
N TRP A 39 -2.48 -13.11 16.50
CA TRP A 39 -2.00 -11.82 16.99
C TRP A 39 -3.09 -11.00 17.70
N LYS A 40 -4.13 -11.65 18.25
CA LYS A 40 -5.25 -11.01 18.96
C LYS A 40 -4.81 -9.99 20.01
N SER A 41 -3.72 -10.27 20.75
CA SER A 41 -3.20 -9.36 21.78
C SER A 41 -2.61 -8.05 21.23
N LYS A 42 -2.17 -8.02 19.97
CA LYS A 42 -1.52 -6.85 19.35
C LYS A 42 -2.45 -6.10 18.40
N LEU A 43 -3.23 -6.83 17.60
CA LEU A 43 -4.06 -6.25 16.54
C LEU A 43 -5.56 -6.26 16.86
N GLY A 44 -5.96 -6.93 17.94
CA GLY A 44 -7.35 -7.22 18.28
C GLY A 44 -7.88 -8.43 17.50
N GLU A 45 -9.06 -8.90 17.90
CA GLU A 45 -9.68 -10.10 17.35
C GLU A 45 -10.29 -9.88 15.96
N CYS A 46 -9.97 -10.77 15.03
CA CYS A 46 -10.58 -10.88 13.71
C CYS A 46 -10.59 -12.36 13.32
N ASN A 47 -11.60 -13.08 13.77
CA ASN A 47 -11.73 -14.51 13.50
C ASN A 47 -12.03 -14.78 12.02
N LYS A 48 -12.12 -16.06 11.66
CA LYS A 48 -12.34 -16.50 10.28
C LYS A 48 -13.66 -16.00 9.71
N ASP A 49 -14.75 -16.07 10.47
CA ASP A 49 -16.07 -15.60 10.01
C ASP A 49 -16.03 -14.09 9.70
N THR A 50 -15.48 -13.29 10.60
CA THR A 50 -15.29 -11.84 10.40
C THR A 50 -14.41 -11.55 9.18
N THR A 51 -13.35 -12.34 8.98
CA THR A 51 -12.48 -12.24 7.80
C THR A 51 -13.28 -12.47 6.52
N PHE A 52 -14.10 -13.52 6.48
CA PHE A 52 -14.89 -13.87 5.31
C PHE A 52 -15.97 -12.82 5.03
N GLU A 53 -16.60 -12.27 6.07
CA GLU A 53 -17.56 -11.16 5.92
C GLU A 53 -16.91 -9.90 5.32
N ILE A 54 -15.69 -9.56 5.76
CA ILE A 54 -14.94 -8.42 5.21
C ILE A 54 -14.56 -8.67 3.75
N LEU A 55 -14.06 -9.87 3.43
CA LEU A 55 -13.69 -10.25 2.06
C LEU A 55 -14.90 -10.27 1.13
N ASP A 56 -16.03 -10.83 1.57
CA ASP A 56 -17.28 -10.84 0.82
C ASP A 56 -17.80 -9.42 0.58
N TYR A 57 -17.76 -8.54 1.59
CA TYR A 57 -18.16 -7.14 1.42
C TYR A 57 -17.25 -6.39 0.44
N PHE A 58 -15.92 -6.54 0.57
CA PHE A 58 -14.95 -5.91 -0.32
C PHE A 58 -15.19 -6.32 -1.78
N TYR A 59 -15.33 -7.63 -2.01
CA TYR A 59 -15.63 -8.20 -3.33
C TYR A 59 -16.98 -7.71 -3.87
N GLN A 60 -18.05 -7.73 -3.06
CA GLN A 60 -19.37 -7.23 -3.45
C GLN A 60 -19.35 -5.75 -3.85
N MET A 61 -18.49 -4.93 -3.22
CA MET A 61 -18.29 -3.53 -3.59
C MET A 61 -17.39 -3.33 -4.82
N GLY A 62 -16.93 -4.40 -5.45
CA GLY A 62 -16.08 -4.37 -6.64
C GLY A 62 -14.59 -4.29 -6.35
N GLY A 63 -14.15 -4.53 -5.10
CA GLY A 63 -12.75 -4.64 -4.75
C GLY A 63 -12.14 -5.92 -5.29
N ASN A 64 -10.93 -5.83 -5.85
CA ASN A 64 -10.23 -7.01 -6.38
C ASN A 64 -8.76 -7.11 -5.96
N PHE A 65 -8.21 -6.13 -5.23
CA PHE A 65 -6.80 -6.13 -4.86
C PHE A 65 -6.61 -6.42 -3.37
N ILE A 66 -5.96 -7.53 -3.04
CA ILE A 66 -5.70 -7.96 -1.66
C ILE A 66 -4.20 -8.08 -1.43
N ASP A 67 -3.71 -7.52 -0.32
CA ASP A 67 -2.33 -7.63 0.15
C ASP A 67 -2.27 -8.44 1.46
N THR A 68 -1.36 -9.39 1.55
CA THR A 68 -1.03 -10.11 2.79
C THR A 68 0.45 -10.46 2.83
N SER A 69 0.92 -11.32 3.75
CA SER A 69 2.31 -11.76 3.87
C SER A 69 2.37 -13.18 4.42
N ASN A 70 3.44 -13.91 4.08
CA ASN A 70 3.68 -15.29 4.50
C ASN A 70 3.61 -15.50 6.02
N ASN A 71 4.02 -14.50 6.81
CA ASN A 71 4.10 -14.55 8.27
C ASN A 71 2.83 -14.05 8.97
N TYR A 72 1.92 -13.36 8.26
CA TYR A 72 0.81 -12.66 8.89
C TYR A 72 -0.08 -13.63 9.67
N GLN A 73 -0.29 -13.29 10.94
CA GLN A 73 -1.13 -14.06 11.86
C GLN A 73 -0.68 -15.52 11.97
N ALA A 74 0.63 -15.75 12.07
CA ALA A 74 1.19 -17.10 12.08
C ALA A 74 0.69 -17.94 10.88
N GLU A 75 0.79 -17.34 9.68
CA GLU A 75 0.39 -17.92 8.40
C GLU A 75 -1.13 -18.01 8.13
N GLN A 76 -1.99 -17.68 9.10
CA GLN A 76 -3.45 -17.81 8.96
C GLN A 76 -4.02 -16.92 7.87
N SER A 77 -3.46 -15.73 7.65
CA SER A 77 -4.01 -14.77 6.69
C SER A 77 -4.03 -15.32 5.26
N GLU A 78 -2.91 -15.88 4.79
CA GLU A 78 -2.85 -16.51 3.46
C GLU A 78 -3.79 -17.71 3.36
N ALA A 79 -3.84 -18.55 4.40
CA ALA A 79 -4.70 -19.73 4.43
C ALA A 79 -6.18 -19.36 4.33
N TRP A 80 -6.63 -18.37 5.11
CA TRP A 80 -8.04 -17.97 5.12
C TRP A 80 -8.46 -17.24 3.84
N ILE A 81 -7.58 -16.43 3.25
CA ILE A 81 -7.82 -15.83 1.92
C ILE A 81 -7.92 -16.92 0.85
N GLY A 82 -7.02 -17.93 0.89
CA GLY A 82 -7.05 -19.08 -0.01
C GLY A 82 -8.36 -19.87 0.07
N GLU A 83 -8.78 -20.23 1.28
CA GLU A 83 -10.05 -20.91 1.51
C GLU A 83 -11.26 -20.07 1.06
N TRP A 84 -11.23 -18.76 1.29
CA TRP A 84 -12.29 -17.85 0.82
C TRP A 84 -12.38 -17.79 -0.70
N MET A 85 -11.24 -17.78 -1.41
CA MET A 85 -11.22 -17.83 -2.88
C MET A 85 -11.75 -19.18 -3.38
N ALA A 86 -11.31 -20.28 -2.77
CA ALA A 86 -11.69 -21.64 -3.18
C ALA A 86 -13.19 -21.95 -3.02
N LYS A 87 -13.92 -21.19 -2.21
CA LYS A 87 -15.39 -21.32 -2.11
C LYS A 87 -16.11 -21.08 -3.44
N TYR A 88 -15.55 -20.26 -4.34
CA TYR A 88 -16.15 -19.98 -5.65
C TYR A 88 -15.08 -19.92 -6.74
N PRO A 89 -15.12 -20.81 -7.75
CA PRO A 89 -14.04 -20.95 -8.74
C PRO A 89 -13.65 -19.66 -9.47
N HIS A 90 -14.61 -18.79 -9.80
CA HIS A 90 -14.37 -17.54 -10.52
C HIS A 90 -13.54 -16.52 -9.73
N ARG A 91 -13.56 -16.58 -8.38
CA ARG A 91 -12.89 -15.59 -7.55
C ARG A 91 -11.38 -15.56 -7.78
N ARG A 92 -10.74 -16.69 -8.07
CA ARG A 92 -9.29 -16.66 -8.27
C ARG A 92 -8.92 -15.78 -9.47
N ASP A 93 -9.61 -15.93 -10.59
CA ASP A 93 -9.29 -15.22 -11.83
C ASP A 93 -9.70 -13.73 -11.77
N GLU A 94 -10.69 -13.39 -10.95
CA GLU A 94 -11.15 -12.00 -10.76
C GLU A 94 -10.27 -11.20 -9.79
N MET A 95 -9.53 -11.87 -8.91
CA MET A 95 -8.77 -11.25 -7.82
C MET A 95 -7.29 -11.11 -8.16
N VAL A 96 -6.72 -9.98 -7.73
CA VAL A 96 -5.28 -9.69 -7.75
C VAL A 96 -4.74 -9.90 -6.33
N ILE A 97 -4.02 -11.00 -6.14
CA ILE A 97 -3.48 -11.40 -4.84
C ILE A 97 -2.00 -11.04 -4.73
N ALA A 98 -1.69 -10.20 -3.75
CA ALA A 98 -0.34 -9.87 -3.36
C ALA A 98 0.07 -10.55 -2.05
N THR A 99 1.27 -11.12 -2.03
CA THR A 99 1.90 -11.60 -0.80
C THR A 99 3.38 -11.20 -0.76
N LYS A 100 4.07 -11.54 0.33
CA LYS A 100 5.45 -11.15 0.58
C LYS A 100 6.26 -12.33 1.10
N TYR A 101 7.54 -12.30 0.78
CA TYR A 101 8.56 -13.15 1.39
C TYR A 101 9.67 -12.28 2.03
N ALA A 102 10.62 -12.93 2.69
CA ALA A 102 11.74 -12.37 3.49
C ALA A 102 11.47 -12.18 4.98
N GLU A 103 10.20 -12.21 5.43
CA GLU A 103 9.93 -12.37 6.87
C GLU A 103 10.02 -13.84 7.33
N ASP A 104 10.41 -14.02 8.60
CA ASP A 104 10.51 -15.31 9.28
C ASP A 104 9.11 -15.89 9.56
N TRP A 105 8.56 -16.59 8.58
CA TRP A 105 7.19 -17.12 8.62
C TRP A 105 7.03 -18.38 9.48
N LYS A 106 8.12 -18.99 9.95
CA LYS A 106 8.13 -20.14 10.87
C LYS A 106 8.41 -19.80 12.33
N THR A 107 8.38 -18.51 12.69
CA THR A 107 8.60 -18.06 14.07
C THR A 107 7.60 -18.66 15.07
N TYR A 108 6.38 -19.01 14.62
CA TYR A 108 5.29 -19.46 15.49
C TYR A 108 5.09 -20.98 15.56
N THR A 109 5.93 -21.77 14.89
CA THR A 109 5.74 -23.23 14.79
C THR A 109 6.42 -24.05 15.90
N GLY A 110 6.89 -23.39 16.97
CA GLY A 110 7.47 -24.02 18.16
C GLY A 110 9.00 -24.15 18.15
N PRO A 111 9.60 -24.61 19.26
CA PRO A 111 11.04 -24.50 19.56
C PRO A 111 11.95 -25.46 18.78
N HIS A 112 11.38 -26.36 17.95
CA HIS A 112 12.12 -27.48 17.37
C HIS A 112 12.61 -27.26 15.92
N LEU A 113 12.37 -26.08 15.33
CA LEU A 113 12.82 -25.80 13.96
C LEU A 113 14.11 -24.98 13.92
N LEU A 114 15.03 -25.39 13.05
CA LEU A 114 16.16 -24.57 12.62
C LEU A 114 15.64 -23.44 11.72
N GLN A 115 15.62 -22.21 12.24
CA GLN A 115 14.92 -21.08 11.62
C GLN A 115 15.67 -20.39 10.47
N SER A 116 16.99 -20.60 10.37
CA SER A 116 17.91 -19.75 9.58
C SER A 116 17.56 -19.54 8.10
N ASN A 117 16.75 -20.41 7.49
CA ASN A 117 16.38 -20.34 6.07
C ASN A 117 14.89 -20.09 5.84
N TYR A 118 14.11 -19.80 6.89
CA TYR A 118 12.68 -19.48 6.78
C TYR A 118 12.41 -17.97 6.65
N GLY A 119 13.44 -17.15 6.50
CA GLY A 119 13.34 -15.72 6.23
C GLY A 119 14.54 -15.21 5.45
N GLY A 120 14.55 -13.90 5.22
CA GLY A 120 15.56 -13.18 4.47
C GLY A 120 15.45 -13.28 2.95
N ASN A 121 16.34 -12.54 2.27
CA ASN A 121 16.30 -12.31 0.82
C ASN A 121 16.90 -13.45 -0.04
N SER A 122 17.49 -14.48 0.59
CA SER A 122 18.17 -15.57 -0.12
C SER A 122 17.25 -16.38 -1.04
N ALA A 123 17.83 -16.98 -2.08
CA ALA A 123 17.12 -17.86 -3.01
C ALA A 123 16.42 -19.04 -2.31
N LYS A 124 17.01 -19.57 -1.24
CA LYS A 124 16.44 -20.68 -0.45
C LYS A 124 15.16 -20.27 0.26
N SER A 125 15.20 -19.13 0.95
CA SER A 125 14.03 -18.57 1.65
C SER A 125 12.91 -18.25 0.67
N LEU A 126 13.24 -17.60 -0.45
CA LEU A 126 12.29 -17.32 -1.53
C LEU A 126 11.61 -18.58 -2.04
N HIS A 127 12.39 -19.62 -2.36
CA HIS A 127 11.85 -20.87 -2.90
C HIS A 127 10.86 -21.53 -1.94
N ILE A 128 11.23 -21.74 -0.68
CA ILE A 128 10.37 -22.47 0.27
C ILE A 128 9.16 -21.65 0.71
N SER A 129 9.28 -20.32 0.79
CA SER A 129 8.18 -19.44 1.19
C SER A 129 7.11 -19.37 0.10
N VAL A 130 7.49 -19.21 -1.17
CA VAL A 130 6.54 -19.13 -2.29
C VAL A 130 5.78 -20.45 -2.45
N GLU A 131 6.47 -21.60 -2.36
CA GLU A 131 5.81 -22.91 -2.38
C GLU A 131 4.79 -23.08 -1.24
N ALA A 132 5.11 -22.56 -0.05
CA ALA A 132 4.20 -22.61 1.08
C ALA A 132 3.01 -21.65 0.91
N SER A 133 3.23 -20.44 0.40
CA SER A 133 2.17 -19.47 0.11
C SER A 133 1.20 -20.00 -0.94
N LEU A 134 1.70 -20.55 -2.05
CA LEU A 134 0.85 -21.13 -3.11
C LEU A 134 -0.08 -22.23 -2.57
N LYS A 135 0.45 -23.11 -1.70
CA LYS A 135 -0.36 -24.15 -1.02
C LYS A 135 -1.44 -23.53 -0.13
N LYS A 136 -1.11 -22.52 0.68
CA LYS A 136 -2.07 -21.84 1.57
C LYS A 136 -3.15 -21.10 0.77
N PHE A 137 -2.79 -20.45 -0.33
CA PHE A 137 -3.74 -19.79 -1.22
C PHE A 137 -4.55 -20.76 -2.09
N GLN A 138 -4.16 -22.04 -2.14
CA GLN A 138 -4.79 -23.06 -2.99
C GLN A 138 -4.82 -22.66 -4.47
N THR A 139 -3.72 -22.09 -4.97
CA THR A 139 -3.55 -21.59 -6.33
C THR A 139 -2.19 -22.00 -6.89
N THR A 140 -2.03 -21.94 -8.21
CA THR A 140 -0.76 -22.23 -8.91
C THR A 140 0.11 -21.00 -9.15
N TYR A 141 -0.45 -19.80 -8.99
CA TYR A 141 0.25 -18.53 -9.23
C TYR A 141 -0.15 -17.44 -8.23
N LEU A 142 0.78 -16.52 -8.00
CA LEU A 142 0.61 -15.25 -7.32
C LEU A 142 0.56 -14.12 -8.34
N ASP A 143 -0.33 -13.15 -8.17
CA ASP A 143 -0.36 -11.98 -9.04
C ASP A 143 0.84 -11.09 -8.75
N LEU A 144 1.08 -10.74 -7.48
CA LEU A 144 2.17 -9.85 -7.07
C LEU A 144 2.96 -10.43 -5.90
N LEU A 145 4.26 -10.62 -6.08
CA LEU A 145 5.16 -11.01 -4.99
C LEU A 145 6.03 -9.82 -4.56
N TYR A 146 5.92 -9.44 -3.30
CA TYR A 146 6.80 -8.45 -2.69
C TYR A 146 8.05 -9.08 -2.06
N VAL A 147 9.20 -8.46 -2.31
CA VAL A 147 10.32 -8.50 -1.36
C VAL A 147 9.91 -7.65 -0.15
N HIS A 148 9.69 -8.23 1.04
CA HIS A 148 9.06 -7.50 2.17
C HIS A 148 9.97 -6.41 2.78
N PHE A 149 11.27 -6.65 2.79
CA PHE A 149 12.31 -5.68 3.11
C PHE A 149 13.63 -6.12 2.51
N TRP A 150 14.62 -5.23 2.52
CA TRP A 150 15.98 -5.54 2.15
C TRP A 150 16.85 -5.75 3.39
N ASP A 151 17.36 -6.98 3.55
CA ASP A 151 18.10 -7.43 4.74
C ASP A 151 19.64 -7.39 4.59
N TYR A 152 20.14 -7.00 3.41
CA TYR A 152 21.57 -6.95 3.07
C TYR A 152 22.32 -8.29 3.11
N THR A 153 21.61 -9.42 3.12
CA THR A 153 22.21 -10.77 3.14
C THR A 153 22.46 -11.33 1.74
N ALA A 154 21.69 -10.89 0.75
CA ALA A 154 21.78 -11.34 -0.64
C ALA A 154 22.16 -10.19 -1.58
N SER A 155 22.83 -10.52 -2.68
CA SER A 155 23.17 -9.55 -3.72
C SER A 155 21.95 -9.23 -4.61
N VAL A 156 22.00 -8.12 -5.34
CA VAL A 156 20.96 -7.77 -6.32
C VAL A 156 20.81 -8.86 -7.37
N GLU A 157 21.94 -9.41 -7.84
CA GLU A 157 22.01 -10.45 -8.85
C GLU A 157 21.32 -11.74 -8.38
N GLU A 158 21.58 -12.18 -7.14
CA GLU A 158 20.92 -13.37 -6.57
C GLU A 158 19.40 -13.16 -6.47
N VAL A 159 18.97 -12.05 -5.88
CA VAL A 159 17.55 -11.75 -5.66
C VAL A 159 16.81 -11.66 -6.99
N MET A 160 17.30 -10.84 -7.92
CA MET A 160 16.60 -10.62 -9.20
C MET A 160 16.61 -11.86 -10.09
N THR A 161 17.71 -12.63 -10.11
CA THR A 161 17.76 -13.90 -10.85
C THR A 161 16.75 -14.89 -10.27
N SER A 162 16.68 -15.01 -8.95
CA SER A 162 15.79 -15.96 -8.28
C SER A 162 14.32 -15.59 -8.43
N LEU A 163 13.98 -14.30 -8.34
CA LEU A 163 12.64 -13.79 -8.63
C LEU A 163 12.24 -14.04 -10.08
N ASN A 164 13.15 -13.79 -11.04
CA ASN A 164 12.86 -14.00 -12.45
C ASN A 164 12.65 -15.48 -12.81
N ILE A 165 13.30 -16.41 -12.10
CA ILE A 165 13.02 -17.85 -12.23
C ILE A 165 11.55 -18.15 -11.89
N LEU A 166 11.01 -17.58 -10.81
CA LEU A 166 9.59 -17.77 -10.44
C LEU A 166 8.62 -17.16 -11.46
N VAL A 167 8.99 -16.00 -12.02
CA VAL A 167 8.24 -15.38 -13.12
C VAL A 167 8.21 -16.29 -14.35
N ASN A 168 9.37 -16.80 -14.76
CA ASN A 168 9.49 -17.71 -15.90
C ASN A 168 8.76 -19.06 -15.67
N GLN A 169 8.64 -19.51 -14.42
CA GLN A 169 7.85 -20.67 -14.04
C GLN A 169 6.34 -20.41 -14.03
N GLY A 170 5.89 -19.15 -14.22
CA GLY A 170 4.49 -18.77 -14.14
C GLY A 170 3.91 -18.77 -12.71
N LYS A 171 4.76 -18.92 -11.68
CA LYS A 171 4.34 -18.90 -10.28
C LYS A 171 4.07 -17.50 -9.75
N VAL A 172 4.65 -16.49 -10.39
CA VAL A 172 4.53 -15.07 -10.02
C VAL A 172 4.36 -14.25 -11.29
N LEU A 173 3.34 -13.40 -11.37
CA LEU A 173 3.09 -12.57 -12.56
C LEU A 173 3.76 -11.20 -12.50
N TYR A 174 3.78 -10.57 -11.33
CA TYR A 174 4.32 -9.24 -11.09
C TYR A 174 5.21 -9.23 -9.85
N LEU A 175 6.20 -8.34 -9.86
CA LEU A 175 7.12 -8.16 -8.74
C LEU A 175 6.88 -6.81 -8.08
N GLY A 176 6.91 -6.81 -6.75
CA GLY A 176 6.90 -5.61 -5.92
C GLY A 176 8.05 -5.62 -4.93
N ILE A 177 8.30 -4.49 -4.31
CA ILE A 177 9.29 -4.37 -3.24
C ILE A 177 8.74 -3.48 -2.13
N SER A 178 9.06 -3.80 -0.89
CA SER A 178 8.58 -3.10 0.29
C SER A 178 9.74 -2.68 1.18
N ASN A 179 9.58 -1.57 1.90
CA ASN A 179 10.51 -1.10 2.94
C ASN A 179 12.00 -1.16 2.53
N THR A 180 12.33 -0.72 1.32
CA THR A 180 13.67 -0.85 0.72
C THR A 180 14.21 0.51 0.29
N PRO A 181 15.49 0.84 0.56
CA PRO A 181 16.09 2.08 0.09
C PRO A 181 15.98 2.29 -1.42
N ALA A 182 15.66 3.53 -1.84
CA ALA A 182 15.43 3.88 -3.25
C ALA A 182 16.56 3.43 -4.18
N TRP A 183 17.83 3.63 -3.79
CA TRP A 183 18.99 3.28 -4.61
C TRP A 183 19.12 1.77 -4.86
N ILE A 184 18.64 0.93 -3.94
CA ILE A 184 18.63 -0.53 -4.11
C ILE A 184 17.57 -0.91 -5.14
N VAL A 185 16.37 -0.33 -5.05
CA VAL A 185 15.28 -0.56 -6.01
C VAL A 185 15.73 -0.20 -7.43
N VAL A 186 16.37 0.96 -7.61
CA VAL A 186 16.94 1.38 -8.89
C VAL A 186 17.99 0.39 -9.41
N LYS A 187 18.90 -0.09 -8.55
CA LYS A 187 19.88 -1.13 -8.94
C LYS A 187 19.21 -2.42 -9.39
N CYS A 188 18.18 -2.87 -8.67
CA CYS A 188 17.43 -4.08 -9.02
C CYS A 188 16.72 -3.95 -10.36
N ASN A 189 16.01 -2.84 -10.59
CA ASN A 189 15.31 -2.60 -11.84
C ASN A 189 16.28 -2.41 -13.02
N GLU A 190 17.42 -1.77 -12.79
CA GLU A 190 18.46 -1.64 -13.81
C GLU A 190 19.06 -2.98 -14.20
N PHE A 191 19.38 -3.83 -13.21
CA PHE A 191 19.83 -5.19 -13.47
C PHE A 191 18.80 -5.98 -14.29
N ALA A 192 17.51 -5.86 -13.93
CA ALA A 192 16.44 -6.53 -14.65
C ALA A 192 16.34 -6.07 -16.11
N ARG A 193 16.38 -4.74 -16.36
CA ARG A 193 16.37 -4.18 -17.72
C ARG A 193 17.53 -4.70 -18.57
N ARG A 194 18.75 -4.71 -18.02
CA ARG A 194 19.96 -5.17 -18.75
C ARG A 194 19.95 -6.65 -19.11
N HIS A 195 19.17 -7.44 -18.38
CA HIS A 195 19.11 -8.89 -18.57
C HIS A 195 17.77 -9.39 -19.08
N GLY A 196 16.88 -8.49 -19.53
CA GLY A 196 15.57 -8.87 -20.05
C GLY A 196 14.67 -9.56 -19.01
N MET A 197 14.89 -9.28 -17.73
CA MET A 197 14.13 -9.83 -16.62
C MET A 197 12.97 -8.90 -16.25
N ARG A 198 12.01 -9.42 -15.49
CA ARG A 198 10.94 -8.59 -14.93
C ARG A 198 11.48 -7.73 -13.78
N GLY A 199 11.25 -6.42 -13.84
CA GLY A 199 11.55 -5.48 -12.75
C GLY A 199 10.39 -5.36 -11.76
N PHE A 200 10.63 -4.62 -10.68
CA PHE A 200 9.59 -4.24 -9.73
C PHE A 200 8.66 -3.18 -10.34
N CYS A 201 7.35 -3.39 -10.18
CA CYS A 201 6.31 -2.50 -10.70
C CYS A 201 5.50 -1.79 -9.60
N VAL A 202 5.67 -2.18 -8.33
CA VAL A 202 5.01 -1.55 -7.17
C VAL A 202 5.98 -1.44 -6.01
N TYR A 203 5.98 -0.27 -5.38
CA TYR A 203 6.64 -0.05 -4.10
C TYR A 203 5.61 0.01 -2.98
N GLN A 204 5.79 -0.78 -1.93
CA GLN A 204 4.98 -0.73 -0.73
C GLN A 204 5.77 -0.08 0.42
N GLY A 205 5.17 0.88 1.14
CA GLY A 205 5.89 1.59 2.20
C GLY A 205 4.98 2.36 3.16
N ARG A 206 5.57 2.80 4.28
CA ARG A 206 4.87 3.61 5.29
C ARG A 206 4.68 5.03 4.76
N TRP A 207 3.44 5.45 4.60
CA TRP A 207 3.15 6.84 4.19
C TRP A 207 1.77 7.28 4.69
N SER A 208 1.74 8.45 5.33
CA SER A 208 0.52 9.11 5.80
C SER A 208 0.74 10.63 5.86
N ALA A 209 -0.29 11.39 6.21
CA ALA A 209 -0.11 12.82 6.48
C ALA A 209 0.92 13.10 7.61
N ALA A 210 1.06 12.19 8.59
CA ALA A 210 2.01 12.31 9.71
C ALA A 210 3.42 11.83 9.36
N ASP A 211 3.51 10.81 8.51
CA ASP A 211 4.77 10.17 8.14
C ASP A 211 4.99 10.32 6.63
N ARG A 212 5.79 11.33 6.28
CA ARG A 212 6.03 11.81 4.91
C ARG A 212 7.42 11.48 4.40
N ASP A 213 8.16 10.57 5.06
CA ASP A 213 9.55 10.28 4.72
C ASP A 213 9.71 9.73 3.29
N MET A 214 8.71 8.99 2.79
CA MET A 214 8.69 8.52 1.40
C MET A 214 8.71 9.65 0.36
N GLU A 215 8.27 10.86 0.70
CA GLU A 215 8.24 12.01 -0.21
C GLU A 215 9.66 12.51 -0.59
N ARG A 216 10.69 12.15 0.18
CA ARG A 216 12.08 12.55 -0.09
C ARG A 216 12.63 11.86 -1.35
N ASP A 217 12.69 10.52 -1.33
CA ASP A 217 13.35 9.77 -2.41
C ASP A 217 12.50 8.63 -3.00
N ILE A 218 11.56 8.07 -2.23
CA ILE A 218 10.81 6.89 -2.66
C ILE A 218 9.75 7.26 -3.70
N LEU A 219 8.96 8.32 -3.48
CA LEU A 219 7.96 8.74 -4.47
C LEU A 219 8.63 9.23 -5.78
N PRO A 220 9.71 10.05 -5.74
CA PRO A 220 10.46 10.38 -6.94
C PRO A 220 11.02 9.15 -7.67
N MET A 221 11.58 8.18 -6.94
CA MET A 221 12.06 6.92 -7.51
C MET A 221 10.93 6.15 -8.19
N CYS A 222 9.77 6.00 -7.54
CA CYS A 222 8.64 5.28 -8.13
C CYS A 222 8.16 5.95 -9.43
N LYS A 223 8.12 7.29 -9.47
CA LYS A 223 7.79 8.05 -10.68
C LYS A 223 8.82 7.80 -11.80
N ALA A 224 10.12 7.82 -11.48
CA ALA A 224 11.20 7.61 -12.43
C ALA A 224 11.25 6.18 -12.99
N GLU A 225 10.98 5.19 -12.14
CA GLU A 225 10.98 3.76 -12.47
C GLU A 225 9.63 3.26 -13.03
N GLY A 226 8.62 4.14 -13.15
CA GLY A 226 7.30 3.78 -13.65
C GLY A 226 6.59 2.76 -12.75
N MET A 227 6.71 2.92 -11.44
CA MET A 227 6.17 2.04 -10.40
C MET A 227 4.94 2.66 -9.72
N ALA A 228 4.02 1.81 -9.30
CA ALA A 228 2.93 2.19 -8.41
C ALA A 228 3.41 2.34 -6.96
N VAL A 229 2.58 2.96 -6.12
CA VAL A 229 2.82 3.07 -4.68
C VAL A 229 1.65 2.46 -3.92
N ALA A 230 1.92 1.49 -3.06
CA ALA A 230 0.94 0.87 -2.18
C ALA A 230 1.23 1.24 -0.71
N PRO A 231 0.77 2.41 -0.22
CA PRO A 231 1.13 2.84 1.12
C PRO A 231 0.37 2.07 2.19
N TRP A 232 1.09 1.58 3.20
CA TRP A 232 0.50 1.09 4.44
C TRP A 232 0.59 2.17 5.53
N GLY A 233 -0.26 2.04 6.55
CA GLY A 233 -0.31 3.06 7.61
C GLY A 233 -0.94 4.39 7.18
N ALA A 234 -1.58 4.43 6.01
CA ALA A 234 -2.28 5.57 5.41
C ALA A 234 -3.05 6.49 6.38
N LEU A 235 -3.72 5.89 7.37
CA LEU A 235 -4.57 6.59 8.35
C LEU A 235 -3.84 6.87 9.68
N GLY A 236 -2.51 6.93 9.68
CA GLY A 236 -1.70 7.22 10.89
C GLY A 236 -1.96 6.22 12.01
N GLY A 237 -2.13 4.93 11.68
CA GLY A 237 -2.42 3.88 12.66
C GLY A 237 -3.80 3.97 13.35
N GLY A 238 -4.67 4.90 12.93
CA GLY A 238 -5.95 5.19 13.61
C GLY A 238 -5.84 6.27 14.69
N TYR A 239 -4.72 7.01 14.74
CA TYR A 239 -4.46 8.05 15.74
C TYR A 239 -4.91 9.45 15.31
N PHE A 240 -5.41 9.64 14.08
CA PHE A 240 -6.10 10.86 13.68
C PHE A 240 -7.48 10.91 14.33
N LYS A 241 -7.68 11.79 15.31
CA LYS A 241 -8.89 11.84 16.14
C LYS A 241 -9.44 13.25 16.22
N SER A 242 -10.76 13.38 16.05
CA SER A 242 -11.43 14.66 16.29
C SER A 242 -11.17 15.11 17.73
N PRO A 243 -10.72 16.35 17.98
CA PRO A 243 -10.47 16.87 19.33
C PRO A 243 -11.70 16.82 20.25
N THR A 244 -12.91 16.75 19.67
CA THR A 244 -14.18 16.70 20.40
C THR A 244 -14.64 15.27 20.74
N ARG A 245 -13.90 14.23 20.35
CA ARG A 245 -14.28 12.82 20.62
C ARG A 245 -13.79 12.38 22.00
N SER A 246 -14.69 11.80 22.80
CA SER A 246 -14.37 11.24 24.14
C SER A 246 -13.31 10.13 24.05
N GLN A 247 -12.38 10.11 25.00
CA GLN A 247 -11.34 9.07 25.15
C GLN A 247 -11.91 7.66 25.45
N THR A 248 -13.19 7.55 25.81
CA THR A 248 -13.82 6.30 26.26
C THR A 248 -14.22 5.33 25.15
N ASP A 249 -14.10 5.72 23.87
CA ASP A 249 -14.46 4.90 22.70
C ASP A 249 -13.33 3.95 22.22
N ASP A 250 -12.14 4.04 22.83
CA ASP A 250 -10.91 3.43 22.32
C ASP A 250 -10.68 1.99 22.79
N GLN A 251 -11.29 1.03 22.09
CA GLN A 251 -10.76 -0.34 21.99
C GLN A 251 -10.11 -0.58 20.61
N GLY A 252 -9.28 0.38 20.20
CA GLY A 252 -8.53 0.38 18.94
C GLY A 252 -7.25 -0.46 18.96
N ARG A 253 -6.50 -0.48 17.85
CA ARG A 253 -5.16 -1.12 17.80
C ARG A 253 -4.22 -0.40 18.76
N THR A 254 -3.47 -1.14 19.57
CA THR A 254 -2.47 -0.60 20.51
C THR A 254 -1.09 -0.44 19.87
N LEU A 255 -1.02 -0.36 18.53
CA LEU A 255 0.25 -0.34 17.80
C LEU A 255 0.84 1.08 17.82
N THR A 256 1.51 1.44 18.91
CA THR A 256 2.13 2.75 19.12
C THR A 256 3.33 3.01 18.20
N SER A 257 3.87 1.99 17.53
CA SER A 257 5.01 2.12 16.61
C SER A 257 4.72 2.91 15.32
N LEU A 258 3.46 3.29 15.12
CA LEU A 258 3.02 4.16 14.02
C LEU A 258 2.83 5.62 14.44
N VAL A 259 2.95 5.92 15.74
CA VAL A 259 2.84 7.29 16.27
C VAL A 259 4.21 7.96 16.14
N VAL A 260 4.24 9.13 15.50
CA VAL A 260 5.46 9.91 15.22
C VAL A 260 5.45 11.29 15.89
N GLY A 261 4.43 11.60 16.71
CA GLY A 261 4.35 12.83 17.50
C GLY A 261 3.79 14.03 16.74
N ARG A 262 3.12 13.80 15.60
CA ARG A 262 2.53 14.82 14.72
C ARG A 262 1.01 14.71 14.61
N GLU A 263 0.45 13.67 15.21
CA GLU A 263 -0.95 13.25 15.06
C GLU A 263 -1.91 14.31 15.60
N GLU A 264 -1.58 14.99 16.69
CA GLU A 264 -2.42 16.01 17.30
C GLU A 264 -2.58 17.24 16.41
N ALA A 265 -1.46 17.82 15.95
CA ALA A 265 -1.47 18.99 15.06
C ALA A 265 -2.22 18.69 13.75
N LEU A 266 -1.98 17.51 13.17
CA LEU A 266 -2.72 17.06 11.99
C LEU A 266 -4.20 16.83 12.27
N SER A 267 -4.54 16.26 13.42
CA SER A 267 -5.93 15.98 13.76
C SER A 267 -6.77 17.25 13.79
N ILE A 268 -6.21 18.37 14.25
CA ILE A 268 -6.89 19.67 14.24
C ILE A 268 -7.22 20.11 12.81
N VAL A 269 -6.23 20.06 11.91
CA VAL A 269 -6.39 20.47 10.50
C VAL A 269 -7.35 19.54 9.75
N LEU A 270 -7.16 18.23 9.89
CA LEU A 270 -8.00 17.23 9.24
C LEU A 270 -9.46 17.31 9.74
N ASP A 271 -9.68 17.55 11.04
CA ASP A 271 -11.02 17.72 11.62
C ASP A 271 -11.72 18.99 11.10
N LYS A 272 -10.98 20.10 10.98
CA LYS A 272 -11.51 21.34 10.38
C LYS A 272 -11.98 21.10 8.95
N ILE A 273 -11.15 20.48 8.11
CA ILE A 273 -11.49 20.16 6.71
C ILE A 273 -12.68 19.19 6.66
N ALA A 274 -12.66 18.15 7.50
CA ALA A 274 -13.73 17.16 7.57
C ALA A 274 -15.09 17.79 7.91
N LYS A 275 -15.13 18.70 8.89
CA LYS A 275 -16.34 19.46 9.26
C LYS A 275 -16.83 20.34 8.12
N ALA A 276 -15.94 21.07 7.45
CA ALA A 276 -16.30 21.91 6.31
C ALA A 276 -16.88 21.11 5.14
N ARG A 277 -16.40 19.86 4.95
CA ARG A 277 -16.83 18.94 3.88
C ARG A 277 -17.96 17.99 4.28
N GLY A 278 -18.42 18.01 5.54
CA GLY A 278 -19.43 17.08 6.04
C GLY A 278 -19.01 15.61 5.96
N THR A 279 -17.71 15.31 6.15
CA THR A 279 -17.14 13.96 6.01
C THR A 279 -16.36 13.56 7.27
N LEU A 280 -15.72 12.37 7.24
CA LEU A 280 -14.92 11.86 8.34
C LEU A 280 -13.46 12.33 8.24
N ILE A 281 -12.82 12.56 9.39
CA ILE A 281 -11.39 12.88 9.48
C ILE A 281 -10.50 11.86 8.74
N THR A 282 -10.85 10.58 8.83
CA THR A 282 -10.15 9.49 8.14
C THR A 282 -10.32 9.57 6.63
N SER A 283 -11.47 10.03 6.15
CA SER A 283 -11.72 10.20 4.71
C SER A 283 -10.85 11.31 4.13
N VAL A 284 -10.67 12.42 4.84
CA VAL A 284 -9.73 13.49 4.46
C VAL A 284 -8.29 12.99 4.39
N ALA A 285 -7.83 12.29 5.44
CA ALA A 285 -6.47 11.75 5.48
C ALA A 285 -6.19 10.75 4.35
N PHE A 286 -7.19 9.93 4.00
CA PHE A 286 -7.09 8.95 2.93
C PHE A 286 -7.08 9.62 1.54
N ALA A 287 -7.94 10.63 1.34
CA ALA A 287 -7.97 11.41 0.10
C ALA A 287 -6.65 12.15 -0.14
N TYR A 288 -6.06 12.71 0.92
CA TYR A 288 -4.75 13.39 0.87
C TYR A 288 -3.68 12.51 0.22
N ILE A 289 -3.43 11.31 0.74
CA ILE A 289 -2.36 10.44 0.19
C ILE A 289 -2.64 10.01 -1.25
N MET A 290 -3.91 9.76 -1.61
CA MET A 290 -4.28 9.34 -2.95
C MET A 290 -4.09 10.45 -4.00
N GLN A 291 -4.16 11.71 -3.56
CA GLN A 291 -4.06 12.90 -4.41
C GLN A 291 -2.66 13.52 -4.41
N LYS A 292 -1.72 12.97 -3.65
CA LYS A 292 -0.34 13.47 -3.56
C LYS A 292 0.59 12.93 -4.66
N ALA A 293 0.28 11.75 -5.24
CA ALA A 293 1.09 11.15 -6.30
C ALA A 293 0.21 10.31 -7.27
N PRO A 294 0.65 10.10 -8.53
CA PRO A 294 -0.01 9.17 -9.44
C PRO A 294 0.20 7.71 -8.99
N TYR A 295 -0.66 6.81 -9.46
CA TYR A 295 -0.56 5.35 -9.20
C TYR A 295 -0.48 4.96 -7.71
N VAL A 296 -1.16 5.71 -6.83
CA VAL A 296 -1.28 5.37 -5.41
C VAL A 296 -2.48 4.43 -5.18
N PHE A 297 -2.26 3.35 -4.43
CA PHE A 297 -3.22 2.31 -4.05
C PHE A 297 -3.11 2.01 -2.55
N PRO A 298 -3.69 2.85 -1.68
CA PRO A 298 -3.53 2.70 -0.24
C PRO A 298 -4.06 1.36 0.27
N ILE A 299 -3.28 0.75 1.17
CA ILE A 299 -3.63 -0.50 1.83
C ILE A 299 -4.50 -0.16 3.04
N CYS A 300 -5.77 -0.56 2.97
CA CYS A 300 -6.71 -0.41 4.07
C CYS A 300 -6.76 -1.70 4.89
N GLY A 301 -6.61 -1.58 6.21
CA GLY A 301 -6.80 -2.68 7.13
C GLY A 301 -7.96 -2.40 8.06
N GLY A 302 -8.59 -3.43 8.59
CA GLY A 302 -9.70 -3.27 9.52
C GLY A 302 -10.14 -4.59 10.13
N ARG A 303 -11.01 -4.50 11.13
CA ARG A 303 -11.69 -5.66 11.73
C ARG A 303 -13.21 -5.46 11.73
N LYS A 304 -13.68 -4.43 11.01
CA LYS A 304 -15.07 -3.98 10.97
C LYS A 304 -15.39 -3.51 9.56
N ILE A 305 -16.50 -3.97 9.02
CA ILE A 305 -17.02 -3.54 7.70
C ILE A 305 -17.24 -2.02 7.66
N SER A 306 -17.67 -1.42 8.77
CA SER A 306 -17.89 0.04 8.84
C SER A 306 -16.63 0.86 8.53
N HIS A 307 -15.44 0.38 8.89
CA HIS A 307 -14.19 1.06 8.54
C HIS A 307 -13.94 1.00 7.02
N LEU A 308 -14.18 -0.17 6.41
CA LEU A 308 -14.04 -0.33 4.97
C LEU A 308 -15.05 0.54 4.20
N LYS A 309 -16.30 0.63 4.67
CA LYS A 309 -17.31 1.55 4.11
C LYS A 309 -16.82 3.00 4.10
N GLY A 310 -16.30 3.49 5.22
CA GLY A 310 -15.76 4.86 5.31
C GLY A 310 -14.57 5.11 4.39
N ASN A 311 -13.70 4.11 4.18
CA ASN A 311 -12.60 4.21 3.22
C ASN A 311 -13.10 4.25 1.76
N ILE A 312 -14.16 3.51 1.43
CA ILE A 312 -14.76 3.55 0.09
C ILE A 312 -15.43 4.91 -0.16
N GLU A 313 -16.15 5.45 0.83
CA GLU A 313 -16.75 6.79 0.76
C GLU A 313 -15.68 7.89 0.57
N ALA A 314 -14.48 7.71 1.12
CA ALA A 314 -13.36 8.63 0.94
C ALA A 314 -12.91 8.78 -0.54
N LEU A 315 -13.24 7.81 -1.41
CA LEU A 315 -12.91 7.88 -2.83
C LEU A 315 -13.66 9.00 -3.57
N GLU A 316 -14.76 9.50 -3.02
CA GLU A 316 -15.55 10.60 -3.61
C GLU A 316 -14.93 11.97 -3.34
N LEU A 317 -14.05 12.08 -2.34
CA LEU A 317 -13.53 13.35 -1.86
C LEU A 317 -12.40 13.87 -2.75
N GLU A 318 -12.57 15.06 -3.33
CA GLU A 318 -11.51 15.86 -3.97
C GLU A 318 -11.07 16.96 -3.02
N LEU A 319 -9.78 16.98 -2.65
CA LEU A 319 -9.18 18.07 -1.91
C LEU A 319 -8.70 19.14 -2.88
N SER A 320 -8.93 20.39 -2.51
CA SER A 320 -8.34 21.55 -3.16
C SER A 320 -6.84 21.63 -2.89
N THR A 321 -6.10 22.37 -3.73
CA THR A 321 -4.68 22.63 -3.49
C THR A 321 -4.45 23.32 -2.15
N GLU A 322 -5.36 24.23 -1.77
CA GLU A 322 -5.32 24.95 -0.50
C GLU A 322 -5.50 24.01 0.70
N GLU A 323 -6.39 23.03 0.61
CA GLU A 323 -6.58 22.02 1.67
C GLU A 323 -5.36 21.09 1.79
N ILE A 324 -4.73 20.72 0.67
CA ILE A 324 -3.49 19.94 0.69
C ILE A 324 -2.37 20.75 1.36
N ASP A 325 -2.19 22.01 0.96
CA ASP A 325 -1.19 22.90 1.57
C ASP A 325 -1.46 23.14 3.06
N GLU A 326 -2.73 23.24 3.47
CA GLU A 326 -3.11 23.36 4.89
C GLU A 326 -2.70 22.12 5.71
N ILE A 327 -2.95 20.92 5.18
CA ILE A 327 -2.54 19.65 5.81
C ILE A 327 -1.02 19.59 5.94
N GLU A 328 -0.30 19.98 4.89
CA GLU A 328 1.16 19.95 4.89
C GLU A 328 1.80 20.99 5.81
N ALA A 329 1.14 22.12 6.02
CA ALA A 329 1.59 23.18 6.91
C ALA A 329 1.34 22.88 8.40
N ALA A 330 0.68 21.76 8.74
CA ALA A 330 0.40 21.37 10.13
C ALA A 330 1.68 21.18 10.96
N TYR A 331 2.82 20.87 10.33
CA TYR A 331 4.12 20.77 10.97
C TYR A 331 5.24 21.00 9.93
N PRO A 332 6.44 21.42 10.34
CA PRO A 332 7.56 21.59 9.41
C PRO A 332 8.01 20.23 8.84
N PHE A 333 8.10 20.13 7.51
CA PHE A 333 8.66 18.97 6.84
C PHE A 333 10.16 19.16 6.58
N ASP A 334 10.99 18.29 7.16
CA ASP A 334 12.41 18.23 6.82
C ASP A 334 12.61 17.35 5.58
N VAL A 335 12.93 17.99 4.45
CA VAL A 335 13.23 17.30 3.19
C VAL A 335 14.58 16.60 3.19
N GLY A 336 15.49 16.95 4.11
CA GLY A 336 16.84 16.37 4.21
C GLY A 336 17.79 16.76 3.05
N PHE A 337 19.06 16.39 3.22
CA PHE A 337 20.07 16.51 2.15
C PHE A 337 19.92 15.40 1.10
N PRO A 338 20.12 15.66 -0.20
CA PRO A 338 20.55 16.93 -0.82
C PRO A 338 19.40 17.88 -1.19
N LEU A 339 18.14 17.50 -0.94
CA LEU A 339 16.97 18.25 -1.38
C LEU A 339 16.88 19.65 -0.74
N ASN A 340 17.30 19.78 0.52
CA ASN A 340 17.36 21.06 1.23
C ASN A 340 18.30 22.08 0.56
N VAL A 341 19.37 21.62 -0.09
CA VAL A 341 20.31 22.48 -0.83
C VAL A 341 19.74 22.86 -2.20
N ILE A 342 19.04 21.94 -2.85
CA ILE A 342 18.59 22.10 -4.24
C ILE A 342 17.23 22.84 -4.32
N ASN A 343 16.29 22.59 -3.40
CA ASN A 343 14.89 23.07 -3.48
C ASN A 343 14.35 23.74 -2.20
N GLY A 344 15.16 23.87 -1.15
CA GLY A 344 14.71 24.49 0.09
C GLY A 344 13.75 23.57 0.87
N PRO A 345 12.55 24.03 1.30
CA PRO A 345 11.69 23.28 2.22
C PRO A 345 10.74 22.26 1.55
N LYS A 346 10.67 22.19 0.22
CA LYS A 346 9.76 21.29 -0.50
C LYS A 346 10.53 20.37 -1.48
N PRO A 347 10.14 19.10 -1.65
CA PRO A 347 10.72 18.23 -2.67
C PRO A 347 10.37 18.77 -4.07
N PRO A 348 11.27 18.68 -5.06
CA PRO A 348 11.03 19.21 -6.40
C PRO A 348 10.06 18.29 -7.15
N LEU A 349 8.96 18.84 -7.65
CA LEU A 349 8.05 18.14 -8.55
C LEU A 349 8.31 18.51 -10.01
N VAL A 350 8.79 19.74 -10.23
CA VAL A 350 9.08 20.31 -11.54
C VAL A 350 10.40 21.10 -11.54
N PRO A 351 11.03 21.33 -12.71
CA PRO A 351 12.26 22.11 -12.79
C PRO A 351 12.19 23.51 -12.20
N GLN A 352 11.00 24.13 -12.15
CA GLN A 352 10.81 25.47 -11.59
C GLN A 352 10.78 25.49 -10.05
N ASP A 353 10.59 24.34 -9.39
CA ASP A 353 10.64 24.22 -7.92
C ASP A 353 12.08 24.32 -7.37
N ASN A 354 13.07 24.13 -8.25
CA ASN A 354 14.48 24.18 -7.88
C ASN A 354 14.96 25.62 -7.75
N MET A 355 15.57 25.93 -6.61
CA MET A 355 15.97 27.31 -6.27
C MET A 355 17.05 27.84 -7.22
N GLN A 356 17.93 26.97 -7.71
CA GLN A 356 19.05 27.32 -8.61
C GLN A 356 18.60 27.55 -10.05
N THR A 357 17.50 26.92 -10.47
CA THR A 357 16.90 27.14 -11.80
C THR A 357 15.88 28.27 -11.76
N ALA A 358 15.15 28.45 -10.65
CA ALA A 358 14.15 29.49 -10.50
C ALA A 358 14.71 30.91 -10.69
N VAL A 359 15.96 31.15 -10.26
CA VAL A 359 16.65 32.44 -10.45
C VAL A 359 17.00 32.75 -11.91
N ARG A 360 16.92 31.77 -12.82
CA ARG A 360 17.27 31.93 -14.24
C ARG A 360 16.12 32.47 -15.09
N GLY A 361 14.94 32.67 -14.49
CA GLY A 361 13.73 33.13 -15.17
C GLY A 361 12.63 32.06 -15.21
N LYS A 362 11.58 32.35 -15.98
CA LYS A 362 10.48 31.41 -16.25
C LYS A 362 10.78 30.65 -17.55
N PHE A 363 10.58 29.34 -17.54
CA PHE A 363 10.77 28.50 -18.71
C PHE A 363 9.74 27.37 -18.75
N ASP A 364 9.38 26.96 -19.97
CA ASP A 364 8.38 25.92 -20.18
C ASP A 364 8.98 24.52 -20.02
N TYR A 365 8.18 23.59 -19.52
CA TYR A 365 8.54 22.17 -19.40
C TYR A 365 7.29 21.31 -19.47
N VAL A 366 7.46 20.02 -19.77
CA VAL A 366 6.36 19.06 -19.78
C VAL A 366 6.11 18.57 -18.35
N GLU A 367 4.88 18.76 -17.87
CA GLU A 367 4.48 18.25 -16.56
C GLU A 367 4.41 16.71 -16.56
N GLY A 368 4.79 16.10 -15.43
CA GLY A 368 4.67 14.66 -15.25
C GLY A 368 3.23 14.19 -15.02
N PRO A 369 3.02 12.86 -14.93
CA PRO A 369 1.71 12.29 -14.63
C PRO A 369 1.14 12.82 -13.31
N LYS A 370 -0.18 13.08 -13.29
CA LYS A 370 -0.93 13.56 -12.13
C LYS A 370 -1.79 12.46 -11.50
N PRO A 371 -2.11 12.56 -10.20
CA PRO A 371 -3.09 11.70 -9.56
C PRO A 371 -4.43 11.68 -10.30
N ILE A 372 -5.08 10.51 -10.32
CA ILE A 372 -6.41 10.35 -10.92
C ILE A 372 -7.45 10.75 -9.88
N SER A 373 -8.27 11.75 -10.21
CA SER A 373 -9.51 11.97 -9.46
C SER A 373 -10.57 10.93 -9.81
N LEU A 374 -11.16 10.32 -8.78
CA LEU A 374 -12.26 9.39 -8.92
C LEU A 374 -13.64 10.08 -9.09
N SER A 375 -13.78 11.35 -8.70
CA SER A 375 -15.05 12.08 -8.77
C SER A 375 -15.39 12.62 -10.18
N ARG A 376 -14.36 12.88 -11.01
CA ARG A 376 -14.49 13.62 -12.28
C ARG A 376 -15.04 12.85 -13.47
N THR A 377 -15.25 11.54 -13.38
CA THR A 377 -15.82 10.79 -14.51
C THR A 377 -17.13 10.13 -14.09
N LYS A 378 -18.22 10.91 -14.18
CA LYS A 378 -19.48 10.34 -14.66
C LYS A 378 -19.20 9.90 -16.10
N GLY A 379 -18.62 8.71 -16.27
CA GLY A 379 -18.64 8.03 -17.57
C GLY A 379 -20.09 7.82 -18.00
N PRO A 380 -20.34 7.52 -19.29
CA PRO A 380 -21.70 7.21 -19.73
C PRO A 380 -22.27 6.12 -18.81
N SER A 381 -23.44 6.40 -18.25
CA SER A 381 -24.22 5.42 -17.50
C SER A 381 -24.34 4.16 -18.36
N LEU A 382 -23.78 3.05 -17.89
CA LEU A 382 -23.96 1.73 -18.51
C LEU A 382 -25.42 1.30 -18.42
#